data_AF-A0A074XIK5-F1
#
_entry.id   AF-A0A074XIK5-F1
#
_cell.length_a   1.000
_cell.length_b   1.000
_cell.length_c   1.000
_cell.angle_alpha   90.00
_cell.angle_beta   90.00
_cell.angle_gamma   90.00
#
_symmetry.space_group_name_H-M   'P 1'
#
loop_
_entity.id
_entity.type
_entity.pdbx_description
1 polymer ?
#
loop_
_entity_poly.entity_id
_entity_poly.type
_entity_poly.pdbx_seq_one_letter_code
_entity_poly.pdbx_strand_id
1 'polypeptide(L)'
;PSGYTPAFINLQGSTQANGYLTYKTLSKYDPQQCTAACDKISSCQFANIYYEKDPDSNNNPVDVIKCSLYSMPQTNCTATNKGQWRGSFHVLVTGSNGYNKAAAPKTPAGYSLSTLPAAVNAPVYDSVGQWRFIQPVYLNSYDPALCAAACDKQTTWDKSQATDDCNYKTCVFANMYILSQNGIPKTVVCALYTEATDSSYANNYGYSTDTDTYQVSNSIALTNTT
;
A
#
# COMPACT_ATOMS: atom_id res chain seq x y z
N PRO A 1 5.17 -17.14 7.21
CA PRO A 1 5.53 -16.75 8.59
C PRO A 1 4.27 -16.38 9.37
N SER A 2 4.24 -16.50 10.70
CA SER A 2 3.07 -16.09 11.48
C SER A 2 2.76 -14.61 11.23
N GLY A 3 1.48 -14.25 11.08
CA GLY A 3 1.06 -12.88 10.77
C GLY A 3 1.30 -12.42 9.33
N TYR A 4 1.70 -13.32 8.43
CA TYR A 4 1.97 -13.03 7.02
C TYR A 4 1.40 -14.09 6.07
N THR A 5 0.87 -13.65 4.92
CA THR A 5 0.41 -14.52 3.84
C THR A 5 1.37 -14.47 2.65
N PRO A 6 1.61 -15.59 1.96
CA PRO A 6 2.46 -15.59 0.77
C PRO A 6 1.78 -14.82 -0.37
N ALA A 7 2.49 -13.84 -0.92
CA ALA A 7 2.12 -13.17 -2.17
C ALA A 7 2.63 -13.94 -3.39
N PHE A 8 3.83 -14.52 -3.25
CA PHE A 8 4.46 -15.41 -4.23
C PHE A 8 5.56 -16.22 -3.59
N ILE A 9 5.88 -17.36 -4.19
CA ILE A 9 6.93 -18.29 -3.72
C ILE A 9 7.76 -18.74 -4.92
N ASN A 10 9.07 -18.84 -4.72
CA ASN A 10 10.06 -19.41 -5.64
C ASN A 10 10.10 -18.74 -7.02
N LEU A 11 10.02 -17.40 -7.06
CA LEU A 11 10.18 -16.65 -8.30
C LEU A 11 11.65 -16.33 -8.57
N GLN A 12 11.99 -16.15 -9.85
CA GLN A 12 13.34 -15.80 -10.31
C GLN A 12 13.56 -14.29 -10.36
N GLY A 13 13.01 -13.52 -9.43
CA GLY A 13 13.14 -12.06 -9.43
C GLY A 13 12.69 -11.46 -8.11
N SER A 14 13.39 -10.42 -7.66
CA SER A 14 12.99 -9.69 -6.47
C SER A 14 11.89 -8.69 -6.82
N THR A 15 11.15 -8.26 -5.81
CA THR A 15 10.16 -7.20 -5.95
C THR A 15 10.85 -5.92 -6.43
N GLN A 16 10.26 -5.29 -7.45
CA GLN A 16 10.55 -3.94 -7.93
C GLN A 16 9.24 -3.21 -8.16
N ALA A 17 8.85 -2.39 -7.18
CA ALA A 17 7.56 -1.71 -7.15
C ALA A 17 7.60 -0.48 -6.23
N ASN A 18 6.48 0.25 -6.19
CA ASN A 18 6.30 1.38 -5.30
C ASN A 18 6.24 0.95 -3.82
N GLY A 19 6.52 1.91 -2.95
CA GLY A 19 6.54 1.68 -1.50
C GLY A 19 7.82 1.03 -0.99
N TYR A 20 8.91 1.02 -1.73
CA TYR A 20 10.20 0.53 -1.22
C TYR A 20 10.62 1.30 0.03
N LEU A 21 10.89 0.58 1.12
CA LEU A 21 11.33 1.16 2.39
C LEU A 21 12.84 1.01 2.56
N THR A 22 13.32 -0.23 2.52
CA THR A 22 14.73 -0.57 2.76
C THR A 22 15.02 -2.01 2.36
N TYR A 23 16.29 -2.41 2.40
CA TYR A 23 16.68 -3.81 2.39
C TYR A 23 17.71 -4.07 3.48
N LYS A 24 17.86 -5.34 3.84
CA LYS A 24 18.98 -5.82 4.65
C LYS A 24 19.49 -7.15 4.12
N THR A 25 20.72 -7.48 4.47
CA THR A 25 21.28 -8.82 4.27
C THR A 25 20.99 -9.70 5.48
N LEU A 26 20.85 -11.01 5.23
CA LEU A 26 20.67 -12.04 6.24
C LEU A 26 21.78 -13.09 6.09
N SER A 27 22.17 -13.72 7.20
CA SER A 27 23.16 -14.82 7.18
C SER A 27 22.58 -16.16 6.73
N LYS A 28 21.26 -16.30 6.78
CA LYS A 28 20.53 -17.50 6.33
C LYS A 28 19.23 -17.11 5.67
N TYR A 29 18.76 -17.97 4.76
CA TYR A 29 17.46 -17.79 4.13
C TYR A 29 16.35 -18.14 5.13
N ASP A 30 15.87 -17.12 5.84
CA ASP A 30 14.87 -17.25 6.91
C ASP A 30 13.74 -16.23 6.71
N PRO A 31 12.61 -16.65 6.13
CA PRO A 31 11.43 -15.80 5.96
C PRO A 31 10.90 -15.21 7.27
N GLN A 32 11.06 -15.90 8.40
CA GLN A 32 10.63 -15.39 9.71
C GLN A 32 11.51 -14.23 10.16
N GLN A 33 12.82 -14.31 9.97
CA GLN A 33 13.70 -13.17 10.26
C GLN A 33 13.45 -11.97 9.35
N CYS A 34 13.13 -12.22 8.07
CA CYS A 34 12.81 -11.13 7.14
C CYS A 34 11.49 -10.42 7.51
N THR A 35 10.44 -11.19 7.81
CA THR A 35 9.15 -10.63 8.25
C THR A 35 9.25 -9.93 9.61
N ALA A 36 10.01 -10.46 10.56
CA ALA A 36 10.27 -9.77 11.84
C ALA A 36 11.02 -8.43 11.66
N ALA A 37 11.79 -8.24 10.59
CA ALA A 37 12.37 -6.94 10.28
C ALA A 37 11.31 -5.95 9.78
N CYS A 38 10.33 -6.43 9.00
CA CYS A 38 9.17 -5.64 8.58
C CYS A 38 8.30 -5.23 9.78
N ASP A 39 8.12 -6.08 10.78
CA ASP A 39 7.35 -5.74 11.99
C ASP A 39 7.94 -4.57 12.81
N LYS A 40 9.24 -4.30 12.68
CA LYS A 40 9.91 -3.17 13.35
C LYS A 40 9.67 -1.83 12.65
N ILE A 41 9.12 -1.84 11.43
CA ILE A 41 8.80 -0.64 10.67
C ILE A 41 7.28 -0.53 10.62
N SER A 42 6.73 0.50 11.28
CA SER A 42 5.28 0.68 11.44
C SER A 42 4.53 0.68 10.11
N SER A 43 5.11 1.28 9.07
CA SER A 43 4.53 1.37 7.73
C SER A 43 4.73 0.12 6.87
N CYS A 44 5.53 -0.86 7.29
CA CYS A 44 5.86 -2.01 6.45
C CYS A 44 4.69 -2.99 6.33
N GLN A 45 4.34 -3.30 5.08
CA GLN A 45 3.23 -4.17 4.69
C GLN A 45 3.68 -5.41 3.92
N PHE A 46 4.91 -5.45 3.44
CA PHE A 46 5.41 -6.57 2.65
C PHE A 46 6.91 -6.79 2.83
N ALA A 47 7.30 -8.06 2.85
CA ALA A 47 8.69 -8.50 2.93
C ALA A 47 9.01 -9.47 1.79
N ASN A 48 10.08 -9.23 1.06
CA ASN A 48 10.59 -10.11 0.01
C ASN A 48 12.01 -10.59 0.37
N ILE A 49 12.15 -11.89 0.54
CA ILE A 49 13.43 -12.55 0.77
C ILE A 49 13.86 -13.31 -0.49
N TYR A 50 15.12 -13.16 -0.89
CA TYR A 50 15.66 -13.75 -2.12
C TYR A 50 17.17 -13.94 -2.02
N TYR A 51 17.71 -14.80 -2.88
CA TYR A 51 19.14 -14.88 -3.13
C TYR A 51 19.50 -13.92 -4.28
N GLU A 52 20.51 -13.08 -4.06
CA GLU A 52 21.21 -12.34 -5.11
C GLU A 52 22.58 -12.96 -5.30
N LYS A 53 22.90 -13.41 -6.52
CA LYS A 53 24.25 -13.85 -6.87
C LYS A 53 25.10 -12.63 -7.12
N ASP A 54 25.97 -12.29 -6.18
CA ASP A 54 26.93 -11.19 -6.29
C ASP A 54 28.34 -11.74 -6.63
N PRO A 55 29.21 -10.93 -7.26
CA PRO A 55 30.62 -11.28 -7.40
C PRO A 55 31.38 -11.01 -6.10
N ASP A 56 32.25 -11.93 -5.69
CA ASP A 56 33.30 -11.66 -4.71
C ASP A 56 34.45 -10.82 -5.32
N SER A 57 35.50 -10.53 -4.53
CA SER A 57 36.68 -9.79 -5.00
C SER A 57 37.43 -10.44 -6.18
N ASN A 58 37.23 -11.74 -6.40
CA ASN A 58 37.83 -12.53 -7.48
C ASN A 58 36.81 -12.80 -8.61
N ASN A 59 35.65 -12.14 -8.60
CA ASN A 59 34.56 -12.31 -9.55
C ASN A 59 33.91 -13.71 -9.55
N ASN A 60 34.03 -14.47 -8.46
CA ASN A 60 33.30 -15.72 -8.26
C ASN A 60 31.89 -15.43 -7.74
N PRO A 61 30.87 -16.22 -8.16
CA PRO A 61 29.52 -16.03 -7.68
C PRO A 61 29.36 -16.45 -6.21
N VAL A 62 28.85 -15.55 -5.39
CA VAL A 62 28.45 -15.80 -4.00
C VAL A 62 26.96 -15.51 -3.80
N ASP A 63 26.28 -16.33 -3.00
CA ASP A 63 24.88 -16.11 -2.68
C ASP A 63 24.76 -15.12 -1.51
N VAL A 64 24.17 -13.96 -1.77
CA VAL A 64 23.82 -12.97 -0.77
C VAL A 64 22.32 -13.03 -0.54
N ILE A 65 21.91 -13.36 0.69
CA ILE A 65 20.49 -13.38 1.04
C ILE A 65 20.06 -11.96 1.38
N LYS A 66 19.13 -11.42 0.58
CA LYS A 66 18.55 -10.10 0.79
C LYS A 66 17.10 -10.22 1.26
N CYS A 67 16.72 -9.28 2.11
CA CYS A 67 15.36 -9.07 2.59
C CYS A 67 14.99 -7.61 2.29
N SER A 68 14.17 -7.38 1.27
CA SER A 68 13.63 -6.06 0.92
C SER A 68 12.25 -5.88 1.54
N LEU A 69 11.97 -4.66 2.01
CA LEU A 69 10.78 -4.30 2.77
C LEU A 69 10.02 -3.19 2.05
N TYR A 70 8.69 -3.28 2.06
CA TYR A 70 7.81 -2.36 1.34
C TYR A 70 6.63 -1.88 2.21
N SER A 71 6.21 -0.63 2.02
CA SER A 71 5.10 0.03 2.69
C SER A 71 3.73 -0.23 2.08
N MET A 72 3.70 -1.02 1.00
CA MET A 72 2.50 -1.46 0.33
C MET A 72 2.54 -2.98 0.20
N PRO A 73 1.39 -3.67 0.37
CA PRO A 73 1.22 -5.03 -0.10
C PRO A 73 1.67 -5.17 -1.55
N GLN A 74 2.25 -6.32 -1.90
CA GLN A 74 2.76 -6.62 -3.25
C GLN A 74 2.16 -7.93 -3.78
N THR A 75 2.34 -8.15 -5.08
CA THR A 75 1.86 -9.35 -5.80
C THR A 75 3.01 -10.04 -6.55
N ASN A 76 2.76 -11.21 -7.12
CA ASN A 76 3.72 -11.90 -7.99
C ASN A 76 4.16 -11.06 -9.21
N CYS A 77 3.30 -10.18 -9.72
CA CYS A 77 3.59 -9.28 -10.84
C CYS A 77 4.72 -8.29 -10.55
N THR A 78 5.08 -8.11 -9.28
CA THR A 78 6.13 -7.18 -8.85
C THR A 78 7.51 -7.83 -8.84
N ALA A 79 7.61 -9.16 -8.95
CA ALA A 79 8.86 -9.93 -8.90
C ALA A 79 9.68 -9.87 -10.21
N THR A 80 9.93 -8.65 -10.69
CA THR A 80 10.47 -8.34 -12.02
C THR A 80 11.95 -8.00 -12.01
N ASN A 81 12.57 -7.67 -10.87
CA ASN A 81 14.01 -7.42 -10.82
C ASN A 81 14.78 -8.75 -10.91
N LYS A 82 15.26 -9.06 -12.11
CA LYS A 82 16.03 -10.27 -12.44
C LYS A 82 17.53 -10.11 -12.17
N GLY A 83 17.96 -8.95 -11.67
CA GLY A 83 19.36 -8.58 -11.55
C GLY A 83 19.84 -7.73 -12.73
N GLN A 84 21.15 -7.52 -12.80
CA GLN A 84 21.78 -6.60 -13.75
C GLN A 84 23.25 -6.95 -13.97
N TRP A 85 23.82 -6.50 -15.09
CA TRP A 85 25.25 -6.64 -15.34
C TRP A 85 26.05 -5.67 -14.46
N ARG A 86 27.13 -6.17 -13.84
CA ARG A 86 28.17 -5.40 -13.15
C ARG A 86 29.51 -5.74 -13.81
N GLY A 87 29.90 -4.93 -14.80
CA GLY A 87 31.04 -5.25 -15.66
C GLY A 87 30.77 -6.54 -16.45
N SER A 88 31.65 -7.54 -16.32
CA SER A 88 31.50 -8.85 -16.97
C SER A 88 30.68 -9.86 -16.17
N PHE A 89 30.22 -9.52 -14.96
CA PHE A 89 29.44 -10.40 -14.12
C PHE A 89 27.95 -10.08 -14.20
N HIS A 90 27.11 -11.10 -14.39
CA HIS A 90 25.66 -10.95 -14.36
C HIS A 90 25.13 -11.27 -12.97
N VAL A 91 24.69 -10.26 -12.24
CA VAL A 91 23.98 -10.44 -10.97
C VAL A 91 22.62 -11.04 -11.27
N LEU A 92 22.28 -12.11 -10.56
CA LEU A 92 21.03 -12.85 -10.76
C LEU A 92 20.23 -12.88 -9.46
N VAL A 93 18.91 -12.86 -9.58
CA VAL A 93 18.00 -13.05 -8.45
C VAL A 93 17.27 -14.38 -8.56
N THR A 94 17.31 -15.18 -7.50
CA THR A 94 16.65 -16.49 -7.44
C THR A 94 16.02 -16.77 -6.09
N GLY A 95 15.18 -17.81 -6.02
CA GLY A 95 14.52 -18.25 -4.79
C GLY A 95 13.76 -17.12 -4.09
N SER A 96 13.07 -16.27 -4.84
CA SER A 96 12.41 -15.09 -4.32
C SER A 96 11.03 -15.44 -3.75
N ASN A 97 10.84 -15.19 -2.46
CA ASN A 97 9.57 -15.37 -1.76
C ASN A 97 9.09 -14.02 -1.22
N GLY A 98 7.81 -13.72 -1.46
CA GLY A 98 7.16 -12.48 -1.04
C GLY A 98 6.03 -12.76 -0.05
N TYR A 99 5.96 -11.98 1.02
CA TYR A 99 4.99 -12.15 2.09
C TYR A 99 4.31 -10.83 2.45
N ASN A 100 2.99 -10.76 2.28
CA ASN A 100 2.16 -9.63 2.73
C ASN A 100 1.84 -9.77 4.21
N LYS A 101 1.88 -8.66 4.95
CA LYS A 101 1.42 -8.61 6.34
C LYS A 101 -0.08 -8.87 6.38
N ALA A 102 -0.51 -9.78 7.24
CA ALA A 102 -1.91 -10.19 7.41
C ALA A 102 -2.61 -9.48 8.58
N ALA A 103 -1.88 -8.66 9.33
CA ALA A 103 -2.44 -7.89 10.44
C ALA A 103 -3.46 -6.86 9.93
N ALA A 104 -4.55 -6.70 10.68
CA ALA A 104 -5.51 -5.64 10.42
C ALA A 104 -4.81 -4.26 10.50
N PRO A 105 -5.17 -3.30 9.63
CA PRO A 105 -4.63 -1.95 9.70
C PRO A 105 -4.92 -1.31 11.05
N LYS A 106 -3.98 -0.51 11.56
CA LYS A 106 -4.15 0.17 12.84
C LYS A 106 -5.11 1.36 12.68
N THR A 107 -6.11 1.43 13.55
CA THR A 107 -7.02 2.58 13.63
C THR A 107 -6.27 3.86 14.03
N PRO A 108 -6.36 4.94 13.24
CA PRO A 108 -5.82 6.26 13.61
C PRO A 108 -6.54 6.85 14.84
N ALA A 109 -5.84 7.69 15.61
CA ALA A 109 -6.47 8.40 16.73
C ALA A 109 -7.54 9.38 16.20
N GLY A 110 -8.70 9.44 16.88
CA GLY A 110 -9.82 10.28 16.45
C GLY A 110 -10.66 9.71 15.30
N TYR A 111 -10.36 8.49 14.84
CA TYR A 111 -11.08 7.84 13.76
C TYR A 111 -11.59 6.46 14.19
N SER A 112 -12.69 6.02 13.59
CA SER A 112 -13.07 4.61 13.52
C SER A 112 -12.58 4.01 12.20
N LEU A 113 -12.34 2.70 12.17
CA LEU A 113 -11.84 1.98 11.00
C LEU A 113 -12.66 0.71 10.77
N SER A 114 -13.08 0.49 9.53
CA SER A 114 -13.68 -0.76 9.08
C SER A 114 -13.09 -1.20 7.74
N THR A 115 -12.99 -2.51 7.53
CA THR A 115 -12.56 -3.07 6.24
C THR A 115 -13.73 -3.13 5.27
N LEU A 116 -13.47 -2.81 4.01
CA LEU A 116 -14.45 -2.81 2.94
C LEU A 116 -14.06 -3.80 1.84
N PRO A 117 -15.03 -4.40 1.13
CA PRO A 117 -14.74 -5.33 0.03
C PRO A 117 -14.19 -4.63 -1.22
N ALA A 118 -14.54 -3.35 -1.43
CA ALA A 118 -14.13 -2.56 -2.59
C ALA A 118 -14.03 -1.07 -2.24
N ALA A 119 -13.68 -0.22 -3.21
CA ALA A 119 -13.75 1.23 -3.04
C ALA A 119 -15.21 1.69 -3.00
N VAL A 120 -15.43 2.84 -2.35
CA VAL A 120 -16.75 3.45 -2.17
C VAL A 120 -17.17 4.17 -3.45
N ASN A 121 -18.35 3.81 -3.96
CA ASN A 121 -19.10 4.54 -4.97
C ASN A 121 -20.22 5.33 -4.29
N ALA A 122 -19.85 6.46 -3.67
CA ALA A 122 -20.75 7.25 -2.85
C ALA A 122 -21.82 7.99 -3.69
N PRO A 123 -23.01 8.27 -3.11
CA PRO A 123 -23.93 9.24 -3.68
C PRO A 123 -23.25 10.59 -3.95
N VAL A 124 -23.66 11.26 -5.02
CA VAL A 124 -23.09 12.56 -5.45
C VAL A 124 -23.28 13.64 -4.36
N TYR A 125 -24.45 13.65 -3.73
CA TYR A 125 -24.82 14.65 -2.74
C TYR A 125 -24.88 14.07 -1.33
N ASP A 126 -24.47 14.85 -0.34
CA ASP A 126 -24.68 14.55 1.07
C ASP A 126 -26.12 14.86 1.53
N SER A 127 -26.42 14.52 2.78
CA SER A 127 -27.76 14.69 3.36
C SER A 127 -28.25 16.14 3.42
N VAL A 128 -27.37 17.13 3.23
CA VAL A 128 -27.71 18.56 3.17
C VAL A 128 -27.62 19.16 1.75
N GLY A 129 -27.45 18.31 0.73
CA GLY A 129 -27.45 18.71 -0.68
C GLY A 129 -26.14 19.27 -1.19
N GLN A 130 -25.04 19.16 -0.44
CA GLN A 130 -23.70 19.55 -0.90
C GLN A 130 -23.02 18.39 -1.65
N TRP A 131 -22.04 18.71 -2.49
CA TRP A 131 -21.22 17.70 -3.13
C TRP A 131 -20.45 16.88 -2.09
N ARG A 132 -20.79 15.59 -1.98
CA ARG A 132 -20.27 14.67 -0.95
C ARG A 132 -18.79 14.39 -1.14
N PHE A 133 -18.37 14.17 -2.38
CA PHE A 133 -16.96 13.98 -2.70
C PHE A 133 -16.20 15.30 -2.57
N ILE A 134 -15.10 15.28 -1.84
CA ILE A 134 -14.22 16.43 -1.69
C ILE A 134 -13.12 16.34 -2.75
N GLN A 135 -12.17 15.41 -2.57
CA GLN A 135 -11.09 15.14 -3.51
C GLN A 135 -10.35 13.84 -3.15
N PRO A 136 -9.53 13.27 -4.06
CA PRO A 136 -8.62 12.19 -3.73
C PRO A 136 -7.28 12.73 -3.23
N VAL A 137 -6.66 12.03 -2.28
CA VAL A 137 -5.27 12.20 -1.87
C VAL A 137 -4.50 10.93 -2.20
N TYR A 138 -3.39 11.07 -2.93
CA TYR A 138 -2.54 9.94 -3.31
C TYR A 138 -1.39 9.77 -2.32
N LEU A 139 -1.24 8.55 -1.79
CA LEU A 139 -0.25 8.22 -0.77
C LEU A 139 0.72 7.16 -1.32
N ASN A 140 1.98 7.26 -0.88
CA ASN A 140 3.06 6.32 -1.24
C ASN A 140 3.24 5.19 -0.21
N SER A 141 2.35 5.10 0.78
CA SER A 141 2.40 4.14 1.87
C SER A 141 0.98 3.74 2.24
N TYR A 142 0.76 2.45 2.48
CA TYR A 142 -0.50 1.96 3.00
C TYR A 142 -0.52 2.13 4.53
N ASP A 143 -0.78 3.37 4.95
CA ASP A 143 -0.85 3.79 6.35
C ASP A 143 -2.14 4.60 6.60
N PRO A 144 -3.12 4.05 7.35
CA PRO A 144 -4.37 4.74 7.67
C PRO A 144 -4.16 6.10 8.36
N ALA A 145 -3.08 6.28 9.12
CA ALA A 145 -2.81 7.53 9.82
C ALA A 145 -2.48 8.68 8.86
N LEU A 146 -1.85 8.37 7.71
CA LEU A 146 -1.59 9.37 6.67
C LEU A 146 -2.88 9.81 5.98
N CYS A 147 -3.83 8.90 5.78
CA CYS A 147 -5.13 9.23 5.18
C CYS A 147 -6.00 10.05 6.15
N ALA A 148 -6.05 9.66 7.43
CA ALA A 148 -6.71 10.44 8.48
C ALA A 148 -6.13 11.87 8.59
N ALA A 149 -4.80 12.00 8.65
CA ALA A 149 -4.15 13.31 8.69
C ALA A 149 -4.45 14.16 7.43
N ALA A 150 -4.60 13.53 6.27
CA ALA A 150 -5.00 14.23 5.04
C ALA A 150 -6.45 14.72 5.12
N CYS A 151 -7.36 13.93 5.70
CA CYS A 151 -8.75 14.32 5.97
C CYS A 151 -8.81 15.52 6.94
N ASP A 152 -8.09 15.48 8.06
CA ASP A 152 -8.03 16.59 9.02
C ASP A 152 -7.45 17.88 8.42
N LYS A 153 -6.37 17.73 7.64
CA LYS A 153 -5.73 18.84 6.93
C LYS A 153 -6.67 19.46 5.91
N GLN A 154 -7.47 18.64 5.22
CA GLN A 154 -8.45 19.12 4.26
C GLN A 154 -9.52 19.97 4.94
N THR A 155 -10.11 19.49 6.04
CA THR A 155 -11.05 20.27 6.86
C THR A 155 -10.47 21.61 7.30
N THR A 156 -9.22 21.61 7.77
CA THR A 156 -8.54 22.84 8.22
C THR A 156 -8.34 23.81 7.05
N TRP A 157 -7.96 23.31 5.88
CA TRP A 157 -7.79 24.13 4.69
C TRP A 157 -9.13 24.71 4.22
N ASP A 158 -10.16 23.88 4.07
CA ASP A 158 -11.51 24.32 3.64
C ASP A 158 -12.05 25.40 4.59
N LYS A 159 -11.88 25.23 5.91
CA LYS A 159 -12.23 26.26 6.90
C LYS A 159 -11.47 27.57 6.68
N SER A 160 -10.16 27.51 6.38
CA SER A 160 -9.35 28.71 6.15
C SER A 160 -9.73 29.48 4.87
N GLN A 161 -10.39 28.82 3.92
CA GLN A 161 -10.86 29.43 2.66
C GLN A 161 -12.31 29.92 2.76
N ALA A 162 -13.01 29.61 3.85
CA ALA A 162 -14.41 29.94 4.03
C ALA A 162 -14.62 31.43 4.29
N THR A 163 -15.75 31.96 3.83
CA THR A 163 -16.16 33.34 4.09
C THR A 163 -16.73 33.55 5.49
N ASP A 164 -17.09 32.46 6.17
CA ASP A 164 -17.59 32.45 7.54
C ASP A 164 -17.20 31.15 8.26
N ASP A 165 -17.38 31.12 9.58
CA ASP A 165 -16.99 30.00 10.43
C ASP A 165 -17.95 28.79 10.38
N CYS A 166 -19.02 28.85 9.59
CA CYS A 166 -20.10 27.86 9.60
C CYS A 166 -20.25 27.12 8.26
N ASN A 167 -19.82 27.70 7.15
CA ASN A 167 -20.06 27.20 5.80
C ASN A 167 -18.74 26.75 5.14
N TYR A 168 -18.29 25.55 5.49
CA TYR A 168 -17.14 24.91 4.82
C TYR A 168 -17.29 23.40 4.79
N LYS A 169 -16.61 22.76 3.82
CA LYS A 169 -16.56 21.30 3.74
C LYS A 169 -15.71 20.76 4.88
N THR A 170 -16.27 19.83 5.65
CA THR A 170 -15.53 19.07 6.64
C THR A 170 -15.33 17.67 6.10
N CYS A 171 -14.09 17.18 6.08
CA CYS A 171 -13.84 15.78 5.82
C CYS A 171 -14.24 14.95 7.05
N VAL A 172 -15.33 14.19 6.91
CA VAL A 172 -15.90 13.32 7.97
C VAL A 172 -15.59 11.86 7.68
N PHE A 173 -15.40 11.51 6.42
CA PHE A 173 -15.19 10.14 5.98
C PHE A 173 -14.09 10.07 4.93
N ALA A 174 -13.25 9.06 5.00
CA ALA A 174 -12.27 8.75 3.98
C ALA A 174 -12.32 7.26 3.61
N ASN A 175 -12.36 6.98 2.31
CA ASN A 175 -12.13 5.63 1.80
C ASN A 175 -10.69 5.51 1.32
N MET A 176 -9.89 4.70 2.02
CA MET A 176 -8.52 4.41 1.66
C MET A 176 -8.41 3.03 1.02
N TYR A 177 -7.73 2.90 -0.11
CA TYR A 177 -7.56 1.64 -0.82
C TYR A 177 -6.30 1.63 -1.69
N ILE A 178 -5.88 0.45 -2.13
CA ILE A 178 -4.80 0.29 -3.10
C ILE A 178 -5.41 0.23 -4.50
N LEU A 179 -4.88 1.05 -5.41
CA LEU A 179 -5.17 0.94 -6.84
C LEU A 179 -3.99 0.26 -7.54
N SER A 180 -4.28 -0.91 -8.11
CA SER A 180 -3.32 -1.70 -8.87
C SER A 180 -3.60 -1.60 -10.37
N GLN A 181 -2.55 -1.63 -11.18
CA GLN A 181 -2.64 -1.72 -12.65
C GLN A 181 -1.96 -3.01 -13.09
N ASN A 182 -2.69 -3.88 -13.81
CA ASN A 182 -2.21 -5.19 -14.28
C ASN A 182 -1.60 -6.04 -13.15
N GLY A 183 -2.26 -6.05 -11.99
CA GLY A 183 -1.81 -6.75 -10.79
C GLY A 183 -0.65 -6.08 -10.04
N ILE A 184 -0.08 -4.98 -10.52
CA ILE A 184 0.99 -4.24 -9.85
C ILE A 184 0.38 -3.11 -9.00
N PRO A 185 0.56 -3.10 -7.67
CA PRO A 185 0.15 -1.99 -6.81
C PRO A 185 0.87 -0.69 -7.21
N LYS A 186 0.10 0.34 -7.60
CA LYS A 186 0.66 1.61 -8.10
C LYS A 186 0.59 2.71 -7.05
N THR A 187 -0.55 2.86 -6.41
CA THR A 187 -0.76 3.94 -5.43
C THR A 187 -1.72 3.49 -4.36
N VAL A 188 -1.65 4.15 -3.22
CA VAL A 188 -2.73 4.18 -2.25
C VAL A 188 -3.56 5.42 -2.56
N VAL A 189 -4.88 5.27 -2.66
CA VAL A 189 -5.83 6.36 -2.82
C VAL A 189 -6.53 6.56 -1.48
N CYS A 190 -6.66 7.81 -1.04
CA CYS A 190 -7.44 8.25 0.10
C CYS A 190 -8.51 9.21 -0.42
N ALA A 191 -9.70 8.70 -0.72
CA ALA A 191 -10.82 9.50 -1.22
C ALA A 191 -11.54 10.14 -0.04
N LEU A 192 -11.66 11.47 -0.02
CA LEU A 192 -12.21 12.24 1.09
C LEU A 192 -13.67 12.65 0.81
N TYR A 193 -14.51 12.56 1.84
CA TYR A 193 -15.95 12.80 1.75
C TYR A 193 -16.47 13.64 2.93
N THR A 194 -17.53 14.41 2.68
CA THR A 194 -18.21 15.23 3.70
C THR A 194 -19.10 14.43 4.64
N GLU A 195 -19.44 13.20 4.27
CA GLU A 195 -20.37 12.34 5.00
C GLU A 195 -19.97 10.88 4.84
N ALA A 196 -20.12 10.09 5.92
CA ALA A 196 -19.89 8.65 5.88
C ALA A 196 -20.92 7.93 5.00
N THR A 197 -20.48 6.84 4.38
CA THR A 197 -21.34 5.97 3.57
C THR A 197 -21.44 4.58 4.18
N ASP A 198 -22.60 3.95 4.03
CA ASP A 198 -22.77 2.53 4.36
C ASP A 198 -21.89 1.64 3.48
N SER A 199 -21.52 0.47 4.02
CA SER A 199 -20.70 -0.53 3.34
C SER A 199 -21.30 -1.05 2.02
N SER A 200 -22.63 -0.94 1.82
CA SER A 200 -23.30 -1.28 0.55
C SER A 200 -22.82 -0.44 -0.64
N TYR A 201 -22.26 0.75 -0.40
CA TYR A 201 -21.65 1.58 -1.44
C TYR A 201 -20.22 1.15 -1.80
N ALA A 202 -19.60 0.24 -1.05
CA ALA A 202 -18.27 -0.30 -1.33
C ALA A 202 -18.30 -1.37 -2.44
N ASN A 203 -18.68 -0.96 -3.65
CA ASN A 203 -18.89 -1.85 -4.80
C ASN A 203 -18.04 -1.48 -6.03
N ASN A 204 -17.10 -0.53 -5.90
CA ASN A 204 -16.14 -0.21 -6.95
C ASN A 204 -14.89 -1.09 -6.81
N TYR A 205 -14.84 -2.17 -7.58
CA TYR A 205 -13.71 -3.11 -7.63
C TYR A 205 -12.60 -2.70 -8.60
N GLY A 206 -12.77 -1.57 -9.29
CA GLY A 206 -11.92 -1.11 -10.39
C GLY A 206 -12.59 -1.25 -11.75
N TYR A 207 -11.81 -1.16 -12.82
CA TYR A 207 -12.30 -1.16 -14.20
C TYR A 207 -11.22 -1.71 -15.15
N SER A 208 -11.63 -2.11 -16.36
CA SER A 208 -10.71 -2.52 -17.41
C SER A 208 -10.84 -1.61 -18.63
N THR A 209 -9.74 -1.47 -19.34
CA THR A 209 -9.64 -0.90 -20.69
C THR A 209 -9.19 -2.01 -21.65
N ASP A 210 -9.02 -1.70 -22.93
CA ASP A 210 -8.55 -2.68 -23.92
C ASP A 210 -7.12 -3.18 -23.65
N THR A 211 -6.31 -2.43 -22.90
CA THR A 211 -4.89 -2.73 -22.67
C THR A 211 -4.54 -2.99 -21.21
N ASP A 212 -5.27 -2.36 -20.30
CA ASP A 212 -4.97 -2.37 -18.86
C ASP A 212 -6.18 -2.76 -18.02
N THR A 213 -5.92 -3.43 -16.91
CA THR A 213 -6.91 -3.69 -15.84
C THR A 213 -6.49 -2.97 -14.57
N TYR A 214 -7.42 -2.19 -14.02
CA TYR A 214 -7.28 -1.46 -12.77
C TYR A 214 -8.10 -2.16 -11.69
N GLN A 215 -7.47 -2.47 -10.56
CA GLN A 215 -8.08 -3.26 -9.48
C GLN A 215 -7.96 -2.53 -8.15
N VAL A 216 -9.06 -2.52 -7.40
CA VAL A 216 -9.09 -2.05 -6.03
C VAL A 216 -8.86 -3.21 -5.08
N SER A 217 -7.97 -3.01 -4.11
CA SER A 217 -7.75 -3.95 -3.00
C SER A 217 -7.50 -3.22 -1.69
N ASN A 218 -7.54 -3.97 -0.58
CA ASN A 218 -7.22 -3.45 0.75
C ASN A 218 -8.03 -2.17 1.08
N SER A 219 -9.32 -2.19 0.78
CA SER A 219 -10.16 -1.02 1.00
C SER A 219 -10.56 -0.93 2.48
N ILE A 220 -10.48 0.27 3.05
CA ILE A 220 -10.93 0.59 4.39
C ILE A 220 -11.74 1.88 4.40
N ALA A 221 -12.66 1.98 5.34
CA ALA A 221 -13.37 3.18 5.70
C ALA A 221 -12.74 3.76 6.97
N LEU A 222 -12.49 5.07 6.95
CA LEU A 222 -12.06 5.86 8.09
C LEU A 222 -13.12 6.92 8.35
N THR A 223 -13.79 6.87 9.49
CA THR A 223 -14.81 7.86 9.86
C THR A 223 -14.30 8.65 11.05
N ASN A 224 -14.24 9.97 10.91
CA ASN A 224 -13.86 10.88 11.99
C ASN A 224 -14.89 10.77 13.13
N THR A 225 -14.41 10.62 14.37
CA THR A 225 -15.25 10.45 15.57
C THR A 225 -15.20 11.65 16.52
N THR A 226 -14.52 12.71 16.14
CA THR A 226 -14.39 13.96 16.88
C THR A 226 -15.20 15.07 16.23
#